data_AF-A0A1M2VLQ3-F1
#
_entry.id   AF-A0A1M2VLQ3-F1
#
_cell.length_a   1.000
_cell.length_b   1.000
_cell.length_c   1.000
_cell.angle_alpha   90.00
_cell.angle_beta   90.00
_cell.angle_gamma   90.00
#
_symmetry.space_group_name_H-M   'P 1'
#
loop_
_entity.id
_entity.type
_entity.pdbx_description
1 polymer ?
#
loop_
_entity_poly.entity_id
_entity_poly.type
_entity_poly.pdbx_seq_one_letter_code
_entity_poly.pdbx_strand_id
1 'polypeptide(L)'
;MSGSSADSLEPTSPSRIGAGSLATVFAAPGHPVVFKVVHVPEHSAQILAEYEVLHSVCSLCNSDSIFAIPRALAFYDPETDDLRSHPPLPNVGRLRRPRQAPNRAMFDGLPAQACYVMDRVGPLPRHLGQLIRSSMYPAKMALAETPLPLLCRLYFGKELRPSAFVSNFPIDVARYHLLLDNLAEDLLPKEVVAEGMGEMLSRIHWKAGYDARDIEFVMAGDAFGVRYYVIDYNQMRAFDKDHGDVALLVDAFFSNDPYYPRPTPGDPLYDVFKRSYVDSYPLEHLVRAECFLGAIEDRQAANRVAT
;
A
#
# COMPACT_ATOMS: atom_id res chain seq x y z
N MET A 1 28.48 -40.42 18.18
CA MET A 1 28.43 -38.94 18.25
C MET A 1 28.02 -38.45 16.87
N SER A 2 26.72 -38.23 16.67
CA SER A 2 26.15 -37.76 15.41
C SER A 2 26.34 -36.26 15.29
N GLY A 3 26.84 -35.81 14.14
CA GLY A 3 27.08 -34.40 13.85
C GLY A 3 25.82 -33.57 13.99
N SER A 4 25.92 -32.50 14.77
CA SER A 4 25.00 -31.38 14.77
C SER A 4 25.00 -30.76 13.38
N SER A 5 23.90 -30.89 12.63
CA SER A 5 23.69 -30.18 11.37
C SER A 5 23.72 -28.68 11.61
N ALA A 6 24.56 -27.98 10.85
CA ALA A 6 24.71 -26.52 10.88
C ALA A 6 23.49 -25.75 10.33
N ASP A 7 22.38 -26.44 10.03
CA ASP A 7 21.21 -25.91 9.31
C ASP A 7 20.08 -25.40 10.22
N SER A 8 20.33 -25.18 11.52
CA SER A 8 19.28 -24.87 12.50
C SER A 8 19.30 -23.45 13.07
N LEU A 9 20.09 -22.53 12.49
CA LEU A 9 20.09 -21.13 12.91
C LEU A 9 19.08 -20.32 12.10
N GLU A 10 18.08 -19.77 12.77
CA GLU A 10 17.26 -18.72 12.15
C GLU A 10 18.19 -17.57 11.74
N PRO A 11 18.07 -17.06 10.50
CA PRO A 11 18.85 -15.91 10.08
C PRO A 11 18.55 -14.75 11.04
N THR A 12 19.57 -14.00 11.45
CA THR A 12 19.40 -12.85 12.34
C THR A 12 19.55 -11.51 11.60
N SER A 13 20.13 -11.54 10.41
CA SER A 13 20.35 -10.34 9.59
C SER A 13 19.15 -10.03 8.69
N PRO A 14 18.79 -8.75 8.53
CA PRO A 14 17.79 -8.33 7.56
C PRO A 14 18.07 -8.83 6.14
N SER A 15 17.04 -9.26 5.43
CA SER A 15 17.14 -9.77 4.06
C SER A 15 16.37 -8.88 3.09
N ARG A 16 16.94 -8.62 1.90
CA ARG A 16 16.28 -7.83 0.86
C ARG A 16 15.06 -8.56 0.30
N ILE A 17 13.91 -7.91 0.30
CA ILE A 17 12.64 -8.49 -0.22
C ILE A 17 12.03 -7.69 -1.39
N GLY A 18 12.47 -6.46 -1.62
CA GLY A 18 11.98 -5.62 -2.72
C GLY A 18 12.83 -4.38 -2.91
N ALA A 19 12.69 -3.70 -4.04
CA ALA A 19 13.29 -2.39 -4.28
C ALA A 19 12.45 -1.60 -5.28
N GLY A 20 12.26 -0.31 -5.00
CA GLY A 20 11.65 0.66 -5.91
C GLY A 20 12.70 1.55 -6.55
N SER A 21 12.31 2.75 -6.99
CA SER A 21 13.24 3.78 -7.48
C SER A 21 13.98 4.48 -6.33
N LEU A 22 13.28 4.75 -5.23
CA LEU A 22 13.77 5.51 -4.08
C LEU A 22 14.61 4.67 -3.10
N ALA A 23 14.12 3.47 -2.79
CA ALA A 23 14.57 2.71 -1.64
C ALA A 23 14.44 1.19 -1.85
N THR A 24 15.21 0.44 -1.05
CA THR A 24 15.15 -1.02 -0.95
C THR A 24 14.46 -1.42 0.35
N VAL A 25 13.63 -2.45 0.29
CA VAL A 25 12.90 -3.00 1.44
C VAL A 25 13.62 -4.24 1.96
N PHE A 26 13.91 -4.25 3.27
CA PHE A 26 14.51 -5.37 3.98
C PHE A 26 13.54 -5.94 5.02
N ALA A 27 13.38 -7.25 5.07
CA ALA A 27 12.64 -7.92 6.13
C ALA A 27 13.57 -8.34 7.27
N ALA A 28 13.20 -7.99 8.50
CA ALA A 28 13.85 -8.55 9.68
C ALA A 28 13.38 -9.99 9.90
N PRO A 29 14.28 -10.98 9.99
CA PRO A 29 13.92 -12.35 10.32
C PRO A 29 13.19 -12.45 11.66
N GLY A 30 12.18 -13.31 11.76
CA GLY A 30 11.42 -13.53 13.00
C GLY A 30 10.58 -12.33 13.47
N HIS A 31 10.59 -11.20 12.76
CA HIS A 31 9.86 -9.99 13.14
C HIS A 31 8.80 -9.61 12.10
N PRO A 32 7.64 -9.07 12.53
CA PRO A 32 6.57 -8.65 11.63
C PRO A 32 6.81 -7.24 11.06
N VAL A 33 8.07 -6.86 10.83
CA VAL A 33 8.47 -5.51 10.39
C VAL A 33 9.39 -5.57 9.18
N VAL A 34 9.41 -4.47 8.44
CA VAL A 34 10.33 -4.25 7.32
C VAL A 34 10.97 -2.88 7.44
N PHE A 35 12.16 -2.73 6.87
CA PHE A 35 12.90 -1.48 6.78
C PHE A 35 12.90 -0.99 5.34
N LYS A 36 12.53 0.26 5.11
CA LYS A 36 12.67 0.94 3.81
C LYS A 36 13.91 1.82 3.87
N VAL A 37 14.97 1.43 3.17
CA VAL A 37 16.30 2.04 3.22
C VAL A 37 16.60 2.75 1.90
N VAL A 38 16.93 4.04 1.93
CA VAL A 38 17.23 4.79 0.70
C VAL A 38 18.45 4.26 -0.03
N HIS A 39 18.45 4.41 -1.35
CA HIS A 39 19.59 4.01 -2.17
C HIS A 39 20.80 4.93 -1.99
N VAL A 40 20.54 6.23 -1.81
CA VAL A 40 21.57 7.28 -1.77
C VAL A 40 21.23 8.32 -0.69
N PRO A 41 22.24 8.95 -0.03
CA PRO A 41 22.02 9.89 1.07
C PRO A 41 21.21 11.13 0.68
N GLU A 42 21.24 11.54 -0.59
CA GLU A 42 20.50 12.71 -1.08
C GLU A 42 18.98 12.55 -0.93
N HIS A 43 18.50 11.32 -0.75
CA HIS A 43 17.10 11.01 -0.53
C HIS A 43 16.70 10.91 0.96
N SER A 44 17.60 11.19 1.91
CA SER A 44 17.32 11.14 3.36
C SER A 44 16.13 12.01 3.76
N ALA A 45 16.02 13.22 3.20
CA ALA A 45 14.88 14.10 3.46
C ALA A 45 13.56 13.53 2.89
N GLN A 46 13.62 12.87 1.74
CA GLN A 46 12.43 12.28 1.09
C GLN A 46 11.89 11.08 1.87
N ILE A 47 12.77 10.20 2.37
CA ILE A 47 12.35 9.03 3.16
C ILE A 47 11.84 9.41 4.55
N LEU A 48 12.38 10.49 5.14
CA LEU A 48 11.83 11.08 6.36
C LEU A 48 10.43 11.67 6.10
N ALA A 49 10.25 12.40 4.99
CA ALA A 49 8.93 12.91 4.62
C ALA A 49 7.92 11.76 4.42
N GLU A 50 8.31 10.68 3.73
CA GLU A 50 7.45 9.49 3.58
C GLU A 50 7.08 8.86 4.94
N TYR A 51 8.03 8.77 5.87
CA TYR A 51 7.79 8.28 7.23
C TYR A 51 6.71 9.09 7.96
N GLU A 52 6.80 10.42 7.91
CA GLU A 52 5.84 11.34 8.54
C GLU A 52 4.45 11.26 7.88
N VAL A 53 4.41 11.18 6.54
CA VAL A 53 3.16 10.99 5.78
C VAL A 53 2.49 9.67 6.16
N LEU A 54 3.25 8.56 6.17
CA LEU A 54 2.73 7.25 6.55
C LEU A 54 2.19 7.26 7.97
N HIS A 55 2.90 7.88 8.92
CA HIS A 55 2.40 8.01 10.28
C HIS A 55 1.09 8.79 10.36
N SER A 56 1.01 9.93 9.67
CA SER A 56 -0.18 10.78 9.62
C SER A 56 -1.38 10.04 9.03
N VAL A 57 -1.20 9.42 7.86
CA VAL A 57 -2.27 8.67 7.17
C VAL A 57 -2.70 7.46 7.99
N CYS A 58 -1.76 6.70 8.57
CA CYS A 58 -2.11 5.58 9.44
C CYS A 58 -2.91 6.04 10.65
N SER A 59 -2.53 7.14 11.28
CA SER A 59 -3.18 7.62 12.52
C SER A 59 -4.56 8.22 12.27
N LEU A 60 -4.80 8.82 11.10
CA LEU A 60 -6.06 9.51 10.76
C LEU A 60 -7.04 8.64 9.95
N CYS A 61 -6.55 7.66 9.18
CA CYS A 61 -7.35 6.92 8.22
C CYS A 61 -7.56 5.43 8.56
N ASN A 62 -6.70 4.83 9.40
CA ASN A 62 -6.65 3.38 9.63
C ASN A 62 -7.56 2.90 10.78
N SER A 63 -8.86 3.22 10.73
CA SER A 63 -9.83 2.81 11.76
C SER A 63 -10.56 1.50 11.43
N ASP A 64 -11.35 1.49 10.37
CA ASP A 64 -12.38 0.48 10.06
C ASP A 64 -12.48 0.18 8.55
N SER A 65 -11.59 0.76 7.74
CA SER A 65 -11.47 0.47 6.32
C SER A 65 -11.00 -0.97 6.08
N ILE A 66 -11.47 -1.59 5.00
CA ILE A 66 -10.97 -2.91 4.55
C ILE A 66 -9.50 -2.86 4.13
N PHE A 67 -9.05 -1.69 3.65
CA PHE A 67 -7.64 -1.43 3.35
C PHE A 67 -6.91 -1.01 4.61
N ALA A 68 -5.95 -1.83 5.02
CA ALA A 68 -5.06 -1.53 6.12
C ALA A 68 -3.89 -0.65 5.68
N ILE A 69 -3.47 0.25 6.57
CA ILE A 69 -2.26 1.07 6.37
C ILE A 69 -1.16 0.54 7.30
N PRO A 70 0.03 0.17 6.79
CA PRO A 70 1.15 -0.21 7.64
C PRO A 70 1.51 0.90 8.63
N ARG A 71 1.77 0.56 9.90
CA ARG A 71 2.20 1.57 10.87
C ARG A 71 3.68 1.89 10.67
N ALA A 72 4.00 3.18 10.55
CA ALA A 72 5.35 3.68 10.70
C ALA A 72 5.77 3.61 12.18
N LEU A 73 6.87 2.94 12.49
CA LEU A 73 7.30 2.67 13.86
C LEU A 73 8.44 3.59 14.32
N ALA A 74 9.47 3.74 13.49
CA ALA A 74 10.63 4.60 13.78
C ALA A 74 11.38 4.95 12.49
N PHE A 75 12.07 6.09 12.51
CA PHE A 75 12.99 6.54 11.48
C PHE A 75 14.40 6.66 12.07
N TYR A 76 15.41 6.34 11.27
CA TYR A 76 16.80 6.51 11.66
C TYR A 76 17.65 6.97 10.47
N ASP A 77 18.44 8.02 10.70
CA ASP A 77 19.50 8.47 9.80
C ASP A 77 20.87 8.29 10.46
N PRO A 78 21.71 7.35 9.97
CA PRO A 78 23.03 7.11 10.54
C PRO A 78 24.05 8.22 10.24
N GLU A 79 23.81 9.07 9.24
CA GLU A 79 24.73 10.18 8.92
C GLU A 79 24.60 11.32 9.94
N THR A 80 23.37 11.61 10.34
CA THR A 80 23.05 12.69 11.29
C THR A 80 22.83 12.20 12.72
N ASP A 81 22.84 10.89 12.95
CA ASP A 81 22.46 10.23 14.20
C ASP A 81 21.06 10.63 14.69
N ASP A 82 20.14 10.86 13.75
CA ASP A 82 18.76 11.27 14.02
C ASP A 82 17.85 10.04 14.13
N LEU A 83 17.40 9.73 15.36
CA LEU A 83 16.45 8.66 15.65
C LEU A 83 15.11 9.26 16.07
N ARG A 84 14.06 9.00 15.27
CA ARG A 84 12.70 9.50 15.51
C ARG A 84 11.72 8.35 15.73
N SER A 85 10.76 8.58 16.61
CA SER A 85 9.62 7.70 16.78
C SER A 85 8.43 8.50 17.28
N HIS A 86 7.23 8.17 16.82
CA HIS A 86 6.01 8.77 17.34
C HIS A 86 5.63 8.13 18.69
N PRO A 87 5.06 8.91 19.61
CA PRO A 87 4.59 8.36 20.88
C PRO A 87 3.55 7.27 20.62
N PRO A 88 3.54 6.19 21.43
CA PRO A 88 2.49 5.18 21.31
C PRO A 88 1.13 5.85 21.54
N LEU A 89 0.14 5.49 20.70
CA LEU A 89 -1.26 5.87 20.93
C LEU A 89 -1.63 5.54 22.39
N PRO A 90 -2.40 6.41 23.08
CA PRO A 90 -2.76 6.21 24.48
C PRO A 90 -3.37 4.82 24.68
N ASN A 91 -2.95 4.12 25.73
CA ASN A 91 -3.39 2.77 26.02
C ASN A 91 -4.91 2.73 26.22
N VAL A 92 -5.66 2.29 25.21
CA VAL A 92 -7.06 1.87 25.39
C VAL A 92 -7.03 0.45 25.97
N GLY A 93 -6.86 0.37 27.29
CA GLY A 93 -7.11 -0.86 28.05
C GLY A 93 -5.93 -1.83 28.21
N ARG A 94 -5.74 -2.23 29.48
CA ARG A 94 -4.82 -3.21 30.08
C ARG A 94 -3.34 -2.79 30.20
N LEU A 95 -2.78 -3.02 31.39
CA LEU A 95 -1.36 -2.91 31.72
C LEU A 95 -0.54 -3.85 30.82
N ARG A 96 -0.09 -3.34 29.67
CA ARG A 96 1.06 -3.89 28.97
C ARG A 96 2.31 -3.26 29.58
N ARG A 97 3.40 -4.04 29.71
CA ARG A 97 4.72 -3.46 30.00
C ARG A 97 4.95 -2.27 29.05
N PRO A 98 5.59 -1.18 29.50
CA PRO A 98 5.93 -0.08 28.62
C PRO A 98 6.63 -0.66 27.38
N ARG A 99 6.11 -0.36 26.19
CA ARG A 99 6.85 -0.68 24.96
C ARG A 99 8.20 0.01 25.08
N GLN A 100 9.29 -0.76 25.00
CA GLN A 100 10.62 -0.16 24.96
C GLN A 100 10.68 0.76 23.73
N ALA A 101 11.25 1.95 23.92
CA ALA A 101 11.46 2.87 22.81
C ALA A 101 12.36 2.19 21.76
N PRO A 102 12.15 2.48 20.47
CA PRO A 102 13.10 2.09 19.42
C PRO A 102 14.50 2.53 19.80
N ASN A 103 15.50 1.70 19.50
CA ASN A 103 16.91 2.02 19.72
C ASN A 103 17.71 1.72 18.45
N ARG A 104 18.95 2.22 18.40
CA ARG A 104 19.83 2.12 17.23
C ARG A 104 20.09 0.67 16.81
N ALA A 105 20.20 -0.26 17.76
CA ALA A 105 20.48 -1.67 17.48
C ALA A 105 19.37 -2.35 16.66
N MET A 106 18.15 -1.77 16.61
CA MET A 106 17.09 -2.23 15.71
C MET A 106 17.48 -2.13 14.22
N PHE A 107 18.41 -1.23 13.88
CA PHE A 107 18.83 -0.96 12.51
C PHE A 107 20.16 -1.65 12.14
N ASP A 108 20.71 -2.47 13.05
CA ASP A 108 21.96 -3.19 12.82
C ASP A 108 21.84 -4.17 11.64
N GLY A 109 22.89 -4.26 10.83
CA GLY A 109 22.94 -5.14 9.65
C GLY A 109 22.23 -4.59 8.41
N LEU A 110 21.67 -3.38 8.47
CA LEU A 110 21.19 -2.65 7.30
C LEU A 110 22.32 -1.85 6.63
N PRO A 111 22.17 -1.46 5.35
CA PRO A 111 23.02 -0.46 4.75
C PRO A 111 23.04 0.82 5.58
N ALA A 112 24.20 1.47 5.70
CA ALA A 112 24.38 2.72 6.44
C ALA A 112 23.79 3.91 5.67
N GLN A 113 22.46 3.94 5.56
CA GLN A 113 21.65 4.94 4.87
C GLN A 113 20.39 5.23 5.68
N ALA A 114 19.81 6.41 5.48
CA ALA A 114 18.56 6.77 6.14
C ALA A 114 17.44 5.78 5.83
N CYS A 115 16.65 5.44 6.84
CA CYS A 115 15.59 4.45 6.70
C CYS A 115 14.48 4.65 7.73
N TYR A 116 13.33 4.04 7.47
CA TYR A 116 12.32 3.85 8.50
C TYR A 116 11.85 2.39 8.55
N VAL A 117 11.35 2.00 9.72
CA VAL A 117 10.76 0.70 10.00
C VAL A 117 9.24 0.80 10.06
N MET A 118 8.55 -0.15 9.44
CA MET A 118 7.09 -0.24 9.42
C MET A 118 6.59 -1.67 9.58
N ASP A 119 5.30 -1.83 9.86
CA ASP A 119 4.64 -3.14 9.80
C ASP A 119 4.87 -3.81 8.43
N ARG A 120 5.15 -5.10 8.46
CA ARG A 120 5.35 -5.90 7.25
C ARG A 120 4.01 -6.24 6.61
N VAL A 121 3.86 -5.90 5.33
CA VAL A 121 2.86 -6.51 4.46
C VAL A 121 3.29 -7.95 4.15
N GLY A 122 2.48 -8.93 4.59
CA GLY A 122 2.80 -10.35 4.50
C GLY A 122 2.72 -10.88 3.06
N PRO A 123 3.46 -11.95 2.71
CA PRO A 123 3.33 -12.58 1.40
C PRO A 123 1.94 -13.22 1.25
N LEU A 124 1.41 -13.27 0.03
CA LEU A 124 0.14 -13.93 -0.30
C LEU A 124 0.10 -15.38 0.20
N PRO A 125 -1.07 -15.88 0.61
CA PRO A 125 -1.27 -17.29 0.88
C PRO A 125 -0.81 -18.16 -0.28
N ARG A 126 -0.14 -19.27 0.06
CA ARG A 126 0.53 -20.13 -0.93
C ARG A 126 -0.42 -20.64 -2.01
N HIS A 127 -1.64 -21.03 -1.64
CA HIS A 127 -2.63 -21.55 -2.57
C HIS A 127 -3.10 -20.48 -3.57
N LEU A 128 -3.29 -19.24 -3.12
CA LEU A 128 -3.61 -18.11 -3.98
C LEU A 128 -2.45 -17.78 -4.93
N GLY A 129 -1.22 -17.76 -4.43
CA GLY A 129 -0.03 -17.59 -5.26
C GLY A 129 0.12 -18.69 -6.33
N GLN A 130 -0.19 -19.95 -5.98
CA GLN A 130 -0.18 -21.07 -6.92
C GLN A 130 -1.24 -20.92 -8.00
N LEU A 131 -2.46 -20.48 -7.64
CA LEU A 131 -3.53 -20.22 -8.60
C LEU A 131 -3.15 -19.09 -9.56
N ILE A 132 -2.59 -17.99 -9.08
CA ILE A 132 -2.12 -16.89 -9.94
C ILE A 132 -1.06 -17.40 -10.91
N ARG A 133 -0.08 -18.16 -10.41
CA ARG A 133 0.97 -18.73 -11.26
C ARG A 133 0.42 -19.68 -12.32
N SER A 134 -0.53 -20.56 -11.98
CA SER A 134 -1.05 -21.54 -12.94
C SER A 134 -2.00 -20.92 -13.97
N SER A 135 -2.74 -19.87 -13.60
CA SER A 135 -3.79 -19.28 -14.46
C SER A 135 -3.38 -18.02 -15.20
N MET A 136 -2.41 -17.24 -14.69
CA MET A 136 -2.11 -15.89 -15.20
C MET A 136 -0.67 -15.70 -15.67
N TYR A 137 0.26 -16.58 -15.31
CA TYR A 137 1.62 -16.47 -15.82
C TYR A 137 1.69 -16.93 -17.27
N PRO A 138 2.58 -16.35 -18.09
CA PRO A 138 2.88 -16.91 -19.40
C PRO A 138 3.28 -18.38 -19.28
N ALA A 139 2.85 -19.24 -20.22
CA ALA A 139 3.07 -20.69 -20.14
C ALA A 139 4.54 -21.09 -19.89
N LYS A 140 5.50 -20.32 -20.43
CA LYS A 140 6.95 -20.52 -20.23
C LYS A 140 7.43 -20.21 -18.81
N MET A 141 6.64 -19.49 -18.02
CA MET A 141 6.92 -19.05 -16.65
C MET A 141 6.00 -19.72 -15.61
N ALA A 142 5.02 -20.52 -16.03
CA ALA A 142 4.14 -21.26 -15.13
C ALA A 142 4.82 -22.52 -14.54
N LEU A 143 6.14 -22.49 -14.37
CA LEU A 143 6.95 -23.61 -13.88
C LEU A 143 7.01 -23.62 -12.34
N ALA A 144 7.24 -24.79 -11.76
CA ALA A 144 7.26 -24.98 -10.31
C ALA A 144 8.39 -24.18 -9.62
N GLU A 145 9.51 -23.97 -10.32
CA GLU A 145 10.66 -23.20 -9.84
C GLU A 145 10.42 -21.69 -9.88
N THR A 146 9.41 -21.22 -10.63
CA THR A 146 9.13 -19.78 -10.73
C THR A 146 8.54 -19.29 -9.41
N PRO A 147 9.09 -18.23 -8.80
CA PRO A 147 8.58 -17.69 -7.54
C PRO A 147 7.10 -17.32 -7.62
N LEU A 148 6.39 -17.58 -6.52
CA LEU A 148 5.02 -17.13 -6.33
C LEU A 148 5.00 -15.61 -6.15
N PRO A 149 3.90 -14.93 -6.54
CA PRO A 149 3.78 -13.51 -6.28
C PRO A 149 3.72 -13.28 -4.76
N LEU A 150 4.47 -12.29 -4.26
CA LEU A 150 4.43 -11.92 -2.84
C LEU A 150 3.19 -11.08 -2.51
N LEU A 151 2.79 -10.22 -3.43
CA LEU A 151 1.60 -9.38 -3.35
C LEU A 151 1.07 -9.14 -4.76
N CYS A 152 -0.16 -8.65 -4.84
CA CYS A 152 -0.78 -8.24 -6.08
C CYS A 152 -1.19 -6.78 -6.04
N ARG A 153 -0.85 -6.01 -7.07
CA ARG A 153 -1.32 -4.63 -7.25
C ARG A 153 -2.68 -4.65 -7.94
N LEU A 154 -3.65 -3.92 -7.39
CA LEU A 154 -5.03 -3.90 -7.85
C LEU A 154 -5.24 -2.74 -8.83
N TYR A 155 -5.50 -3.06 -10.09
CA TYR A 155 -5.70 -2.13 -11.19
C TYR A 155 -7.15 -2.12 -11.65
N PHE A 156 -8.05 -1.49 -10.89
CA PHE A 156 -9.48 -1.51 -11.19
C PHE A 156 -9.89 -0.51 -12.28
N GLY A 157 -8.96 0.35 -12.74
CA GLY A 157 -9.19 1.30 -13.84
C GLY A 157 -8.46 0.94 -15.13
N LYS A 158 -7.86 -0.25 -15.22
CA LYS A 158 -7.03 -0.63 -16.37
C LYS A 158 -7.32 -2.06 -16.78
N GLU A 159 -7.51 -2.28 -18.07
CA GLU A 159 -7.41 -3.61 -18.65
C GLU A 159 -5.93 -3.94 -18.89
N LEU A 160 -5.45 -5.02 -18.28
CA LEU A 160 -4.05 -5.38 -18.35
C LEU A 160 -3.80 -6.31 -19.53
N ARG A 161 -2.79 -5.95 -20.32
CA ARG A 161 -2.20 -6.88 -21.28
C ARG A 161 -1.46 -8.00 -20.53
N PRO A 162 -1.24 -9.17 -21.17
CA PRO A 162 -0.41 -10.22 -20.60
C PRO A 162 0.94 -9.64 -20.16
N SER A 163 1.25 -9.80 -18.87
CA SER A 163 2.44 -9.24 -18.25
C SER A 163 3.50 -10.32 -18.08
N ALA A 164 4.76 -10.00 -18.35
CA ALA A 164 5.89 -10.86 -18.01
C ALA A 164 6.34 -10.68 -16.54
N PHE A 165 5.78 -9.71 -15.81
CA PHE A 165 6.11 -9.45 -14.41
C PHE A 165 5.47 -10.49 -13.50
N VAL A 166 6.29 -11.12 -12.66
CA VAL A 166 5.89 -12.15 -11.68
C VAL A 166 5.98 -11.67 -10.22
N SER A 167 6.73 -10.61 -9.94
CA SER A 167 6.77 -9.93 -8.65
C SER A 167 5.79 -8.75 -8.63
N ASN A 168 5.16 -8.49 -7.47
CA ASN A 168 4.10 -7.49 -7.29
C ASN A 168 3.04 -7.55 -8.40
N PHE A 169 2.48 -8.74 -8.61
CA PHE A 169 1.75 -9.12 -9.82
C PHE A 169 0.52 -8.23 -10.06
N PRO A 170 0.35 -7.64 -11.26
CA PRO A 170 -0.75 -6.72 -11.52
C PRO A 170 -2.05 -7.49 -11.83
N ILE A 171 -3.13 -7.14 -11.13
CA ILE A 171 -4.46 -7.74 -11.26
C ILE A 171 -5.46 -6.67 -11.67
N ASP A 172 -6.10 -6.86 -12.82
CA ASP A 172 -7.27 -6.07 -13.24
C ASP A 172 -8.56 -6.73 -12.74
N VAL A 173 -9.70 -6.09 -13.03
CA VAL A 173 -11.02 -6.58 -12.62
C VAL A 173 -11.30 -7.99 -13.13
N ALA A 174 -10.93 -8.30 -14.38
CA ALA A 174 -11.17 -9.61 -14.99
C ALA A 174 -10.36 -10.72 -14.29
N ARG A 175 -9.06 -10.46 -14.03
CA ARG A 175 -8.21 -11.37 -13.27
C ARG A 175 -8.68 -11.52 -11.84
N TYR A 176 -9.11 -10.44 -11.20
CA TYR A 176 -9.64 -10.48 -9.84
C TYR A 176 -10.90 -11.35 -9.78
N HIS A 177 -11.80 -11.20 -10.75
CA HIS A 177 -13.01 -12.03 -10.84
C HIS A 177 -12.70 -13.52 -10.97
N LEU A 178 -11.70 -13.88 -11.79
CA LEU A 178 -11.24 -15.27 -11.90
C LEU A 178 -10.76 -15.83 -10.56
N LEU A 179 -10.03 -15.05 -9.77
CA LEU A 179 -9.60 -15.48 -8.44
C LEU A 179 -10.78 -15.65 -7.50
N LEU A 180 -11.73 -14.71 -7.52
CA LEU A 180 -12.94 -14.76 -6.70
C LEU A 180 -13.79 -16.01 -7.01
N ASP A 181 -13.94 -16.37 -8.28
CA ASP A 181 -14.70 -17.56 -8.69
C ASP A 181 -14.08 -18.87 -8.18
N ASN A 182 -12.76 -18.90 -7.96
CA ASN A 182 -12.03 -20.07 -7.49
C ASN A 182 -11.81 -20.07 -5.97
N LEU A 183 -11.85 -18.90 -5.33
CA LEU A 183 -11.47 -18.68 -3.93
C LEU A 183 -12.43 -17.68 -3.23
N ALA A 184 -13.73 -17.90 -3.42
CA ALA A 184 -14.78 -16.99 -2.92
C ALA A 184 -14.76 -16.79 -1.40
N GLU A 185 -14.30 -17.79 -0.65
CA GLU A 185 -14.20 -17.72 0.82
C GLU A 185 -12.99 -16.89 1.30
N ASP A 186 -11.97 -16.72 0.45
CA ASP A 186 -10.73 -16.01 0.80
C ASP A 186 -10.76 -14.53 0.40
N LEU A 187 -11.60 -14.16 -0.57
CA LEU A 187 -11.57 -12.86 -1.24
C LEU A 187 -12.88 -12.10 -1.10
N LEU A 188 -12.77 -10.77 -0.98
CA LEU A 188 -13.93 -9.89 -0.97
C LEU A 188 -14.50 -9.73 -2.39
N PRO A 189 -15.82 -9.52 -2.54
CA PRO A 189 -16.40 -9.11 -3.81
C PRO A 189 -15.70 -7.86 -4.36
N LYS A 190 -15.52 -7.79 -5.68
CA LYS A 190 -14.86 -6.65 -6.34
C LYS A 190 -15.55 -5.32 -6.05
N GLU A 191 -16.87 -5.33 -5.86
CA GLU A 191 -17.67 -4.17 -5.48
C GLU A 191 -17.25 -3.66 -4.10
N VAL A 192 -17.06 -4.55 -3.12
CA VAL A 192 -16.58 -4.21 -1.76
C VAL A 192 -15.15 -3.65 -1.83
N VAL A 193 -14.30 -4.21 -2.69
CA VAL A 193 -12.94 -3.67 -2.92
C VAL A 193 -12.99 -2.26 -3.50
N ALA A 194 -13.84 -2.01 -4.50
CA ALA A 194 -14.02 -0.68 -5.09
C ALA A 194 -14.61 0.33 -4.09
N GLU A 195 -15.54 -0.10 -3.23
CA GLU A 195 -16.05 0.71 -2.11
C GLU A 195 -14.91 1.10 -1.16
N GLY A 196 -14.08 0.15 -0.75
CA GLY A 196 -12.93 0.43 0.12
C GLY A 196 -11.90 1.38 -0.52
N MET A 197 -11.71 1.31 -1.84
CA MET A 197 -10.85 2.25 -2.57
C MET A 197 -11.38 3.67 -2.49
N GLY A 198 -12.70 3.85 -2.67
CA GLY A 198 -13.36 5.16 -2.59
C GLY A 198 -13.30 5.75 -1.18
N GLU A 199 -13.62 4.94 -0.18
CA GLU A 199 -13.51 5.30 1.24
C GLU A 199 -12.10 5.75 1.59
N MET A 200 -11.09 4.94 1.28
CA MET A 200 -9.71 5.22 1.66
C MET A 200 -9.19 6.48 0.97
N LEU A 201 -9.49 6.67 -0.32
CA LEU A 201 -9.10 7.89 -1.04
C LEU A 201 -9.73 9.13 -0.41
N SER A 202 -11.01 9.06 -0.04
CA SER A 202 -11.71 10.14 0.66
C SER A 202 -11.06 10.48 2.00
N ARG A 203 -10.69 9.47 2.79
CA ARG A 203 -9.99 9.67 4.06
C ARG A 203 -8.62 10.32 3.87
N ILE A 204 -7.85 9.87 2.88
CA ILE A 204 -6.55 10.47 2.56
C ILE A 204 -6.70 11.94 2.18
N HIS A 205 -7.66 12.28 1.31
CA HIS A 205 -7.91 13.66 0.91
C HIS A 205 -8.37 14.52 2.10
N TRP A 206 -9.44 14.12 2.78
CA TRP A 206 -10.18 15.05 3.65
C TRP A 206 -9.89 14.89 5.14
N LYS A 207 -9.40 13.72 5.58
CA LYS A 207 -8.95 13.53 6.96
C LYS A 207 -7.45 13.81 7.10
N ALA A 208 -6.64 13.23 6.21
CA ALA A 208 -5.18 13.38 6.28
C ALA A 208 -4.64 14.61 5.54
N GLY A 209 -5.37 15.17 4.58
CA GLY A 209 -4.96 16.39 3.87
C GLY A 209 -3.86 16.17 2.82
N TYR A 210 -3.86 15.00 2.17
CA TYR A 210 -2.90 14.67 1.11
C TYR A 210 -3.59 14.36 -0.21
N ASP A 211 -2.87 14.56 -1.31
CA ASP A 211 -3.38 14.37 -2.69
C ASP A 211 -3.45 12.91 -3.18
N ALA A 212 -3.02 11.95 -2.36
CA ALA A 212 -2.95 10.53 -2.71
C ALA A 212 -2.10 10.21 -3.96
N ARG A 213 -1.11 11.05 -4.29
CA ARG A 213 -0.22 10.78 -5.42
C ARG A 213 0.66 9.55 -5.20
N ASP A 214 0.71 8.69 -6.22
CA ASP A 214 1.50 7.46 -6.33
C ASP A 214 1.17 6.35 -5.31
N ILE A 215 0.05 6.47 -4.57
CA ILE A 215 -0.37 5.38 -3.68
C ILE A 215 -0.74 4.13 -4.48
N GLU A 216 -0.38 2.96 -3.95
CA GLU A 216 -0.73 1.67 -4.53
C GLU A 216 -1.74 0.92 -3.65
N PHE A 217 -2.82 0.44 -4.26
CA PHE A 217 -3.75 -0.50 -3.63
C PHE A 217 -3.29 -1.92 -3.91
N VAL A 218 -3.08 -2.70 -2.86
CA VAL A 218 -2.53 -4.05 -2.98
C VAL A 218 -3.35 -5.08 -2.21
N MET A 219 -3.36 -6.30 -2.72
CA MET A 219 -3.80 -7.50 -2.05
C MET A 219 -2.58 -8.32 -1.65
N ALA A 220 -2.48 -8.69 -0.38
CA ALA A 220 -1.36 -9.41 0.18
C ALA A 220 -1.83 -10.40 1.25
N GLY A 221 -0.90 -11.05 1.94
CA GLY A 221 -1.25 -11.95 3.05
C GLY A 221 -1.31 -11.25 4.40
N ASP A 222 -2.04 -11.86 5.32
CA ASP A 222 -1.88 -11.67 6.76
C ASP A 222 -1.59 -13.02 7.45
N ALA A 223 -1.69 -13.07 8.78
CA ALA A 223 -1.38 -14.28 9.55
C ALA A 223 -2.29 -15.48 9.21
N PHE A 224 -3.50 -15.26 8.67
CA PHE A 224 -4.52 -16.28 8.49
C PHE A 224 -5.22 -16.27 7.13
N GLY A 225 -4.96 -15.29 6.27
CA GLY A 225 -5.61 -15.19 4.98
C GLY A 225 -5.11 -14.02 4.13
N VAL A 226 -6.03 -13.43 3.39
CA VAL A 226 -5.78 -12.29 2.51
C VAL A 226 -6.15 -11.00 3.21
N ARG A 227 -5.33 -9.98 3.03
CA ARG A 227 -5.61 -8.62 3.48
C ARG A 227 -5.27 -7.60 2.41
N TYR A 228 -6.03 -6.52 2.39
CA TYR A 228 -5.87 -5.41 1.47
C TYR A 228 -5.10 -4.29 2.15
N TYR A 229 -4.19 -3.64 1.43
CA TYR A 229 -3.36 -2.57 1.96
C TYR A 229 -3.27 -1.41 0.98
N VAL A 230 -3.00 -0.22 1.53
CA VAL A 230 -2.46 0.90 0.77
C VAL A 230 -0.99 1.06 1.09
N ILE A 231 -0.15 1.18 0.07
CA ILE A 231 1.30 1.35 0.20
C ILE A 231 1.81 2.46 -0.72
N ASP A 232 3.11 2.73 -0.62
CA ASP A 232 3.89 3.72 -1.39
C ASP A 232 3.41 5.17 -1.21
N TYR A 233 4.01 5.86 -0.23
CA TYR A 233 3.58 7.20 0.20
C TYR A 233 4.60 8.28 -0.19
N ASN A 234 5.61 7.90 -0.98
CA ASN A 234 6.82 8.68 -1.27
C ASN A 234 6.61 9.92 -2.15
N GLN A 235 5.49 10.01 -2.89
CA GLN A 235 5.18 11.15 -3.76
C GLN A 235 3.97 11.97 -3.33
N MET A 236 3.31 11.59 -2.23
CA MET A 236 2.14 12.31 -1.72
C MET A 236 2.50 13.73 -1.34
N ARG A 237 1.58 14.66 -1.62
CA ARG A 237 1.74 16.08 -1.30
C ARG A 237 0.62 16.52 -0.39
N ALA A 238 0.97 17.29 0.64
CA ALA A 238 -0.02 17.95 1.45
C ALA A 238 -0.75 19.00 0.59
N PHE A 239 -2.04 19.17 0.82
CA PHE A 239 -2.83 20.24 0.22
C PHE A 239 -3.72 20.90 1.28
N ASP A 240 -4.11 22.15 1.03
CA ASP A 240 -5.06 22.84 1.89
C ASP A 240 -6.47 22.30 1.64
N LYS A 241 -6.91 21.34 2.47
CA LYS A 241 -8.24 20.75 2.40
C LYS A 241 -9.37 21.71 2.79
N ASP A 242 -9.04 22.80 3.49
CA ASP A 242 -10.01 23.77 4.04
C ASP A 242 -10.23 24.96 3.10
N HIS A 243 -9.23 25.33 2.29
CA HIS A 243 -9.29 26.51 1.40
C HIS A 243 -8.71 26.30 -0.01
N GLY A 244 -7.95 25.23 -0.23
CA GLY A 244 -7.33 24.93 -1.52
C GLY A 244 -8.33 24.53 -2.60
N ASP A 245 -7.87 24.60 -3.85
CA ASP A 245 -8.59 24.02 -4.99
C ASP A 245 -8.39 22.50 -5.06
N VAL A 246 -9.16 21.84 -5.93
CA VAL A 246 -9.10 20.39 -6.13
C VAL A 246 -8.18 19.99 -7.29
N ALA A 247 -7.48 20.93 -7.94
CA ALA A 247 -6.73 20.66 -9.15
C ALA A 247 -5.57 19.69 -8.88
N LEU A 248 -4.92 19.79 -7.71
CA LEU A 248 -3.89 18.84 -7.27
C LEU A 248 -4.44 17.41 -7.11
N LEU A 249 -5.66 17.27 -6.59
CA LEU A 249 -6.31 15.96 -6.43
C LEU A 249 -6.64 15.36 -7.78
N VAL A 250 -7.17 16.17 -8.70
CA VAL A 250 -7.48 15.73 -10.07
C VAL A 250 -6.19 15.37 -10.83
N ASP A 251 -5.11 16.12 -10.64
CA ASP A 251 -3.81 15.79 -11.23
C ASP A 251 -3.24 14.48 -10.68
N ALA A 252 -3.26 14.30 -9.36
CA ALA A 252 -2.82 13.06 -8.71
C ALA A 252 -3.64 11.86 -9.19
N PHE A 253 -4.97 11.97 -9.25
CA PHE A 253 -5.85 10.89 -9.70
C PHE A 253 -5.48 10.34 -11.09
N PHE A 254 -5.13 11.22 -12.05
CA PHE A 254 -4.75 10.81 -13.40
C PHE A 254 -3.25 10.57 -13.59
N SER A 255 -2.40 11.11 -12.71
CA SER A 255 -0.96 10.82 -12.68
C SER A 255 -0.68 9.43 -12.10
N ASN A 256 -1.53 8.97 -11.19
CA ASN A 256 -1.44 7.62 -10.65
C ASN A 256 -1.65 6.60 -11.76
N ASP A 257 -0.99 5.46 -11.60
CA ASP A 257 -1.38 4.27 -12.32
C ASP A 257 -2.88 3.99 -12.06
N PRO A 258 -3.65 3.38 -12.99
CA PRO A 258 -5.10 3.31 -12.87
C PRO A 258 -5.57 2.23 -11.89
N TYR A 259 -5.27 2.46 -10.61
CA TYR A 259 -5.61 1.61 -9.47
C TYR A 259 -7.10 1.69 -9.16
N TYR A 260 -7.68 2.89 -9.23
CA TYR A 260 -9.10 3.16 -9.01
C TYR A 260 -9.95 2.79 -10.22
N PRO A 261 -11.24 2.45 -10.04
CA PRO A 261 -12.20 2.43 -11.14
C PRO A 261 -12.17 3.73 -11.96
N ARG A 262 -12.32 3.63 -13.29
CA ARG A 262 -12.35 4.82 -14.15
C ARG A 262 -13.60 5.66 -13.85
N PRO A 263 -13.51 6.99 -13.78
CA PRO A 263 -14.64 7.84 -13.41
C PRO A 263 -15.63 7.98 -14.56
N THR A 264 -16.43 6.94 -14.72
CA THR A 264 -17.43 6.74 -15.77
C THR A 264 -18.78 6.59 -15.12
N PRO A 265 -19.62 7.64 -15.14
CA PRO A 265 -20.98 7.52 -14.62
C PRO A 265 -21.72 6.34 -15.27
N GLY A 266 -22.33 5.50 -14.44
CA GLY A 266 -23.04 4.29 -14.86
C GLY A 266 -22.16 3.04 -14.98
N ASP A 267 -20.85 3.14 -14.76
CA ASP A 267 -20.01 1.98 -14.48
C ASP A 267 -20.26 1.51 -13.03
N PRO A 268 -20.68 0.24 -12.81
CA PRO A 268 -21.06 -0.21 -11.47
C PRO A 268 -19.95 -0.12 -10.43
N LEU A 269 -18.68 -0.34 -10.81
CA LEU A 269 -17.56 -0.26 -9.87
C LEU A 269 -17.22 1.19 -9.53
N TYR A 270 -17.32 2.09 -10.51
CA TYR A 270 -17.16 3.51 -10.24
C TYR A 270 -18.30 4.07 -9.40
N ASP A 271 -19.54 3.66 -9.64
CA ASP A 271 -20.70 4.14 -8.88
C ASP A 271 -20.59 3.79 -7.40
N VAL A 272 -20.16 2.56 -7.07
CA VAL A 272 -19.93 2.16 -5.67
C VAL A 272 -18.70 2.83 -5.06
N PHE A 273 -17.62 3.02 -5.83
CA PHE A 273 -16.46 3.81 -5.42
C PHE A 273 -16.85 5.25 -5.08
N LYS A 274 -17.62 5.90 -5.96
CA LYS A 274 -18.07 7.29 -5.82
C LYS A 274 -18.96 7.44 -4.60
N ARG A 275 -19.92 6.53 -4.41
CA ARG A 275 -20.79 6.50 -3.23
C ARG A 275 -19.98 6.38 -1.94
N SER A 276 -19.06 5.42 -1.86
CA SER A 276 -18.25 5.20 -0.66
C SER A 276 -17.30 6.38 -0.37
N TYR A 277 -16.73 6.98 -1.43
CA TYR A 277 -15.96 8.22 -1.30
C TYR A 277 -16.80 9.34 -0.69
N VAL A 278 -18.06 9.44 -1.12
CA VAL A 278 -19.04 10.42 -0.62
C VAL A 278 -19.37 10.19 0.85
N ASP A 279 -19.70 8.96 1.22
CA ASP A 279 -20.10 8.60 2.57
C ASP A 279 -18.96 8.75 3.60
N SER A 280 -17.70 8.81 3.13
CA SER A 280 -16.50 8.80 3.97
C SER A 280 -15.90 10.18 4.24
N TYR A 281 -16.29 11.23 3.51
CA TYR A 281 -15.75 12.57 3.74
C TYR A 281 -16.47 13.30 4.88
N PRO A 282 -15.80 14.22 5.60
CA PRO A 282 -16.44 15.12 6.54
C PRO A 282 -17.39 16.12 5.85
N LEU A 283 -18.54 16.43 6.47
CA LEU A 283 -19.57 17.31 5.89
C LEU A 283 -19.04 18.70 5.54
N GLU A 284 -18.05 19.21 6.27
CA GLU A 284 -17.40 20.49 6.02
C GLU A 284 -16.67 20.56 4.66
N HIS A 285 -16.34 19.41 4.06
CA HIS A 285 -15.64 19.31 2.79
C HIS A 285 -16.54 18.92 1.61
N LEU A 286 -17.85 18.75 1.83
CA LEU A 286 -18.81 18.22 0.84
C LEU A 286 -18.72 18.92 -0.52
N VAL A 287 -18.80 20.25 -0.55
CA VAL A 287 -18.78 21.03 -1.80
C VAL A 287 -17.49 20.78 -2.58
N ARG A 288 -16.34 20.70 -1.90
CA ARG A 288 -15.05 20.45 -2.55
C ARG A 288 -14.92 19.01 -3.02
N ALA A 289 -15.39 18.06 -2.23
CA ALA A 289 -15.42 16.66 -2.61
C ALA A 289 -16.27 16.43 -3.87
N GLU A 290 -17.42 17.10 -3.97
CA GLU A 290 -18.26 17.10 -5.19
C GLU A 290 -17.55 17.76 -6.37
N CYS A 291 -16.88 18.90 -6.17
CA CYS A 291 -16.07 19.53 -7.22
C CYS A 291 -14.97 18.61 -7.75
N PHE A 292 -14.28 17.89 -6.86
CA PHE A 292 -13.28 16.90 -7.25
C PHE A 292 -13.88 15.79 -8.10
N LEU A 293 -15.00 15.19 -7.65
CA LEU A 293 -15.66 14.11 -8.37
C LEU A 293 -16.14 14.56 -9.77
N GLY A 294 -16.77 15.73 -9.87
CA GLY A 294 -17.17 16.29 -11.16
C GLY A 294 -15.98 16.54 -12.08
N ALA A 295 -14.87 17.08 -11.55
CA ALA A 295 -13.68 17.36 -12.36
C ALA A 295 -13.00 16.09 -12.90
N ILE A 296 -12.99 14.99 -12.14
CA ILE A 296 -12.44 13.72 -12.65
C ILE A 296 -13.35 13.07 -13.70
N GLU A 297 -14.67 13.20 -13.55
CA GLU A 297 -15.66 12.72 -14.54
C GLU A 297 -15.53 13.50 -15.86
N ASP A 298 -15.47 14.83 -15.78
CA ASP A 298 -15.32 15.71 -16.95
C ASP A 298 -14.01 15.41 -17.71
N ARG A 299 -12.89 15.27 -16.98
CA ARG A 299 -11.60 14.94 -17.59
C ARG A 299 -11.61 13.55 -18.23
N GLN A 300 -12.27 12.57 -17.62
CA GLN A 300 -12.38 11.22 -18.19
C GLN A 300 -13.27 11.18 -19.44
N ALA A 301 -14.36 11.97 -19.46
CA ALA A 301 -15.19 12.14 -20.63
C ALA A 301 -14.40 12.78 -21.78
N ALA A 302 -13.64 13.84 -21.50
CA ALA A 302 -12.78 14.50 -22.49
C ALA A 302 -11.72 13.54 -23.07
N ASN A 303 -11.08 12.72 -22.22
CA ASN A 303 -10.08 11.74 -22.66
C ASN A 303 -10.66 10.68 -23.60
N ARG A 304 -11.93 10.31 -23.45
CA ARG A 304 -12.60 9.34 -24.34
C ARG A 304 -12.94 9.89 -25.71
N VAL A 305 -13.22 11.19 -25.81
CA VAL A 305 -13.51 11.85 -27.09
C VAL A 305 -12.22 12.04 -27.90
N ALA A 306 -11.07 12.11 -27.23
CA ALA A 306 -9.77 12.30 -27.87
C ALA A 306 -9.14 10.99 -28.42
N THR A 307 -9.64 9.82 -28.02
CA THR A 307 -9.16 8.48 -28.44
C THR A 307 -10.04 7.87 -29.50
#